data_AF-A0A659UNH0-F1
#
_entry.id   AF-A0A659UNH0-F1
#
_cell.length_a   1.000
_cell.length_b   1.000
_cell.length_c   1.000
_cell.angle_alpha   90.00
_cell.angle_beta   90.00
_cell.angle_gamma   90.00
#
_symmetry.space_group_name_H-M   'P 1'
#
loop_
_entity.id
_entity.type
_entity.pdbx_description
1 polymer ?
#
loop_
_entity_poly.entity_id
_entity_poly.type
_entity_poly.pdbx_seq_one_letter_code
_entity_poly.pdbx_strand_id
1 'polypeptide(L)'
;GEQKLQVPTATDAKHKSDIDALQSAKDPVDKSYVQMQRDAHADAVKLFDGYAKDGDNAQLKTFAQQTLPTLKMHQDMIEKIASTMDDKSSA
;
A
#
# COMPACT_ATOMS: atom_id res chain seq x y z
N GLY A 1 -8.72 -26.70 3.73
CA GLY A 1 -7.93 -27.20 2.61
C GLY A 1 -7.27 -26.03 1.93
N GLU A 2 -5.96 -26.11 1.70
CA GLU A 2 -5.17 -25.05 1.05
C GLU A 2 -5.64 -24.86 -0.39
N GLN A 3 -6.01 -23.63 -0.77
CA GLN A 3 -6.31 -23.32 -2.16
C GLN A 3 -4.99 -23.29 -2.94
N LYS A 4 -4.92 -24.00 -4.08
CA LYS A 4 -3.75 -24.00 -4.99
C LYS A 4 -3.68 -22.72 -5.81
N LEU A 5 -3.69 -21.56 -5.15
CA LEU A 5 -3.53 -20.27 -5.79
C LEU A 5 -2.08 -20.09 -6.23
N GLN A 6 -1.85 -19.63 -7.46
CA GLN A 6 -0.53 -19.21 -7.89
C GLN A 6 -0.32 -17.75 -7.47
N VAL A 7 0.70 -17.52 -6.65
CA VAL A 7 1.07 -16.17 -6.20
C VAL A 7 2.21 -15.68 -7.09
N PRO A 8 2.17 -14.42 -7.57
CA PRO A 8 3.29 -13.83 -8.29
C PRO A 8 4.59 -13.90 -7.48
N THR A 9 5.69 -14.29 -8.13
CA THR A 9 7.02 -14.32 -7.50
C THR A 9 7.80 -13.01 -7.65
N ALA A 10 7.22 -12.04 -8.37
CA ALA A 10 7.78 -10.73 -8.60
C ALA A 10 6.70 -9.66 -8.41
N THR A 11 7.16 -8.45 -8.10
CA THR A 11 6.32 -7.25 -8.12
C THR A 11 5.88 -6.92 -9.55
N ASP A 12 4.73 -6.27 -9.69
CA ASP A 12 4.34 -5.71 -10.99
C ASP A 12 5.27 -4.57 -11.45
N ALA A 13 5.05 -4.09 -12.67
CA ALA A 13 5.87 -3.08 -13.31
C ALA A 13 5.89 -1.74 -12.53
N LYS A 14 4.77 -1.34 -11.92
CA LYS A 14 4.70 -0.09 -11.16
C LYS A 14 5.58 -0.18 -9.92
N HIS A 15 5.37 -1.21 -9.12
CA HIS A 15 6.12 -1.39 -7.88
C HIS A 15 7.61 -1.65 -8.14
N LYS A 16 7.94 -2.33 -9.25
CA LYS A 16 9.33 -2.45 -9.68
C LYS A 16 9.95 -1.09 -10.02
N SER A 17 9.23 -0.24 -10.74
CA SER A 17 9.69 1.12 -11.05
C SER A 17 9.87 1.98 -9.79
N ASP A 18 8.96 1.88 -8.83
CA ASP A 18 9.04 2.59 -7.56
C ASP A 18 10.31 2.16 -6.78
N ILE A 19 10.60 0.86 -6.71
CA ILE A 19 11.83 0.32 -6.10
C ILE A 19 13.09 0.81 -6.84
N ASP A 20 13.11 0.72 -8.17
CA ASP A 20 14.27 1.11 -8.98
C ASP A 20 14.56 2.63 -8.82
N ALA A 21 13.52 3.46 -8.68
CA ALA A 21 13.65 4.89 -8.40
C ALA A 21 14.25 5.16 -7.01
N LEU A 22 13.81 4.45 -5.98
CA LEU A 22 14.39 4.58 -4.63
C LEU A 22 15.86 4.13 -4.58
N GLN A 23 16.20 3.05 -5.28
CA GLN A 23 17.56 2.52 -5.33
C GLN A 23 18.55 3.43 -6.07
N SER A 24 18.07 4.16 -7.08
CA SER A 24 18.89 5.04 -7.91
C SER A 24 18.97 6.49 -7.40
N ALA A 25 18.22 6.82 -6.35
CA ALA A 25 18.18 8.16 -5.79
C ALA A 25 19.55 8.59 -5.21
N LYS A 26 19.98 9.79 -5.57
CA LYS A 26 21.19 10.44 -5.03
C LYS A 26 20.88 11.39 -3.87
N ASP A 27 19.65 11.88 -3.83
CA ASP A 27 19.13 12.79 -2.80
C ASP A 27 18.34 12.02 -1.74
N PRO A 28 18.04 12.62 -0.57
CA PRO A 28 17.19 12.02 0.43
C PRO A 28 15.83 11.58 -0.14
N VAL A 29 15.45 10.34 0.14
CA VAL A 29 14.26 9.70 -0.44
C VAL A 29 12.99 9.88 0.37
N ASP A 30 13.06 10.45 1.57
CA ASP A 30 11.94 10.43 2.53
C ASP A 30 10.63 10.95 1.93
N LYS A 31 10.68 12.09 1.22
CA LYS A 31 9.48 12.70 0.62
C LYS A 31 8.88 11.84 -0.50
N SER A 32 9.72 11.33 -1.40
CA SER A 32 9.24 10.47 -2.50
C SER A 32 8.75 9.13 -1.98
N TYR A 33 9.46 8.54 -1.01
CA TYR A 33 9.07 7.30 -0.34
C TYR A 33 7.71 7.45 0.35
N VAL A 34 7.48 8.54 1.09
CA VAL A 34 6.18 8.76 1.75
C VAL A 34 5.06 8.96 0.75
N GLN A 35 5.28 9.68 -0.35
CA GLN A 35 4.26 9.77 -1.40
C GLN A 35 3.94 8.39 -2.00
N MET A 36 4.96 7.57 -2.28
CA MET A 36 4.76 6.19 -2.76
C MET A 36 3.97 5.34 -1.75
N GLN A 37 4.24 5.48 -0.44
CA GLN A 37 3.49 4.76 0.60
C GLN A 37 2.04 5.23 0.73
N ARG A 38 1.75 6.53 0.55
CA ARG A 38 0.37 7.04 0.51
C ARG A 38 -0.42 6.40 -0.61
N ASP A 39 0.14 6.39 -1.81
CA ASP A 39 -0.50 5.80 -2.99
C ASP A 39 -0.70 4.30 -2.78
N ALA A 40 0.32 3.58 -2.29
CA ALA A 40 0.23 2.14 -2.04
C ALA A 40 -0.79 1.77 -0.97
N HIS A 41 -0.89 2.52 0.13
CA HIS A 41 -1.88 2.27 1.17
C HIS A 41 -3.31 2.59 0.71
N ALA A 42 -3.49 3.66 -0.08
CA ALA A 42 -4.79 3.98 -0.67
C ALA A 42 -5.26 2.88 -1.64
N ASP A 43 -4.37 2.40 -2.52
CA ASP A 43 -4.65 1.31 -3.46
C ASP A 43 -4.96 -0.01 -2.73
N ALA A 44 -4.21 -0.33 -1.67
CA ALA A 44 -4.45 -1.51 -0.85
C ALA A 44 -5.81 -1.46 -0.14
N VAL A 45 -6.17 -0.32 0.47
CA VAL A 45 -7.48 -0.14 1.10
C VAL A 45 -8.60 -0.29 0.08
N LYS A 46 -8.46 0.31 -1.11
CA LYS A 46 -9.45 0.20 -2.19
C LYS A 46 -9.62 -1.26 -2.65
N LEU A 47 -8.51 -1.98 -2.84
CA LEU A 47 -8.52 -3.39 -3.26
C LEU A 47 -9.22 -4.27 -2.22
N PHE A 48 -8.84 -4.14 -0.96
CA PHE A 48 -9.39 -4.96 0.12
C PHE A 48 -10.85 -4.62 0.42
N ASP A 49 -11.22 -3.34 0.40
CA ASP A 49 -12.61 -2.91 0.58
C ASP A 49 -13.53 -3.42 -0.54
N GLY A 50 -13.08 -3.32 -1.79
CA GLY A 50 -13.81 -3.88 -2.94
C GLY A 50 -13.98 -5.39 -2.85
N TYR A 51 -12.90 -6.13 -2.57
CA TYR A 51 -12.96 -7.59 -2.48
C TYR A 51 -13.75 -8.08 -1.24
N ALA A 52 -13.70 -7.33 -0.13
CA ALA A 52 -14.49 -7.59 1.06
C ALA A 52 -16.01 -7.46 0.81
N LYS A 53 -16.42 -6.59 -0.13
CA LYS A 53 -17.82 -6.36 -0.51
C LYS A 53 -18.29 -7.33 -1.58
N ASP A 54 -17.55 -7.41 -2.68
CA ASP A 54 -18.01 -7.99 -3.94
C ASP A 54 -17.19 -9.21 -4.39
N GLY A 55 -16.22 -9.65 -3.59
CA GLY A 55 -15.38 -10.81 -3.89
C GLY A 55 -16.16 -12.11 -4.03
N ASP A 56 -15.73 -12.94 -4.99
CA ASP A 56 -16.34 -14.20 -5.39
C ASP A 56 -15.74 -15.43 -4.67
N ASN A 57 -14.50 -15.34 -4.19
CA ASN A 57 -13.88 -16.36 -3.36
C ASN A 57 -14.13 -16.07 -1.87
N ALA A 58 -14.94 -16.92 -1.22
CA ALA A 58 -15.34 -16.74 0.18
C ALA A 58 -14.17 -16.64 1.18
N GLN A 59 -13.06 -17.36 0.94
CA GLN A 59 -11.89 -17.31 1.82
C GLN A 59 -11.13 -15.99 1.65
N LEU A 60 -10.93 -15.55 0.40
CA LEU A 60 -10.28 -14.27 0.12
C LEU A 60 -11.17 -13.08 0.55
N LYS A 61 -12.49 -13.20 0.47
CA LYS A 61 -13.44 -12.20 0.98
C LYS A 61 -13.32 -12.04 2.51
N THR A 62 -13.29 -13.16 3.24
CA THR A 62 -13.07 -13.15 4.69
C THR A 62 -11.71 -12.55 5.05
N PHE A 63 -10.66 -12.96 4.34
CA PHE A 63 -9.31 -12.41 4.52
C PHE A 63 -9.28 -10.90 4.30
N ALA A 64 -9.94 -10.42 3.23
CA ALA A 64 -10.03 -9.00 2.93
C ALA A 64 -10.75 -8.23 4.06
N GLN A 65 -11.89 -8.74 4.53
CA GLN A 65 -12.66 -8.16 5.64
C GLN A 65 -11.84 -8.07 6.94
N GLN A 66 -11.09 -9.11 7.28
CA GLN A 66 -10.28 -9.16 8.49
C GLN A 66 -9.06 -8.25 8.44
N THR A 67 -8.49 -8.04 7.24
CA THR A 67 -7.27 -7.25 7.05
C THR A 67 -7.56 -5.76 6.88
N LEU A 68 -8.74 -5.42 6.33
CA LEU A 68 -9.12 -4.05 5.99
C LEU A 68 -8.98 -3.02 7.14
N PRO A 69 -9.33 -3.32 8.41
CA PRO A 69 -9.15 -2.37 9.51
C PRO A 69 -7.69 -1.96 9.71
N THR A 70 -6.76 -2.91 9.62
CA THR A 70 -5.32 -2.65 9.74
C THR A 70 -4.81 -1.80 8.59
N LEU A 71 -5.27 -2.06 7.36
CA LEU A 71 -4.87 -1.26 6.19
C LEU A 71 -5.36 0.20 6.31
N LYS A 72 -6.59 0.42 6.79
CA LYS A 72 -7.10 1.77 7.07
C LYS A 72 -6.28 2.47 8.15
N MET A 73 -5.91 1.75 9.21
CA MET A 73 -5.02 2.30 10.25
C MET A 73 -3.65 2.69 9.67
N HIS A 74 -3.05 1.85 8.81
CA HIS A 74 -1.79 2.19 8.15
C HIS A 74 -1.92 3.40 7.22
N GLN A 75 -3.03 3.50 6.48
CA GLN A 75 -3.33 4.67 5.64
C GLN A 75 -3.40 5.96 6.49
N ASP A 76 -4.10 5.94 7.62
CA ASP A 76 -4.18 7.11 8.51
C ASP A 76 -2.80 7.50 9.08
N MET A 77 -1.94 6.51 9.35
CA MET A 77 -0.57 6.76 9.83
C MET A 77 0.30 7.43 8.78
N ILE A 78 0.24 6.99 7.51
CA ILE A 78 1.04 7.60 6.45
C ILE A 78 0.59 9.03 6.12
N GLU A 79 -0.71 9.32 6.20
CA GLU A 79 -1.23 10.69 6.04
C GLU A 79 -0.73 11.63 7.16
N LYS A 80 -0.63 11.14 8.39
CA LYS A 80 -0.03 11.90 9.51
C LYS A 80 1.45 12.18 9.30
N ILE A 81 2.19 11.19 8.79
CA ILE A 81 3.61 11.34 8.47
C ILE A 81 3.79 12.38 7.36
N ALA A 82 2.99 12.31 6.30
CA ALA A 82 3.02 13.27 5.20
C ALA A 82 2.74 14.70 5.67
N SER A 83 1.68 14.89 6.45
CA SER A 83 1.33 16.20 7.04
C SER A 83 2.48 16.77 7.88
N THR A 84 3.10 15.93 8.72
CA THR A 84 4.24 16.34 9.56
C THR A 84 5.46 16.75 8.71
N MET A 85 5.67 16.13 7.56
CA MET A 85 6.75 16.50 6.65
C MET A 85 6.48 17.82 5.92
N ASP A 86 5.23 18.09 5.54
CA ASP A 86 4.85 19.35 4.93
C ASP A 86 5.01 20.52 5.91
N ASP A 87 4.64 20.33 7.19
CA ASP A 87 4.86 21.31 8.26
C ASP A 87 6.35 21.62 8.48
N LYS A 88 7.22 20.58 8.45
CA LYS A 88 8.67 20.76 8.59
C LYS A 88 9.33 21.43 7.37
N SER A 89 8.75 21.27 6.19
CA SER A 89 9.28 21.88 4.97
C SER A 89 8.89 23.36 4.82
N SER A 90 7.97 23.86 5.66
CA SER A 90 7.49 25.25 5.67
C SER A 90 8.06 26.10 6.82
N ALA A 91 8.85 25.49 7.71
CA ALA A 91 9.62 26.13 8.77
C ALA A 91 11.07 26.39 8.31
#